data_AF-A0A820R1L5-F1
#
_entry.id   AF-A0A820R1L5-F1
#
_cell.length_a   1.000
_cell.length_b   1.000
_cell.length_c   1.000
_cell.angle_alpha   90.00
_cell.angle_beta   90.00
_cell.angle_gamma   90.00
#
_symmetry.space_group_name_H-M   'P 1'
#
loop_
_entity.id
_entity.type
_entity.pdbx_description
1 polymer ?
#
loop_
_entity_poly.entity_id
_entity_poly.type
_entity_poly.pdbx_seq_one_letter_code
_entity_poly.pdbx_strand_id
1 'polypeptide(L)'
;QQMRAQNATINGPLMMEKAKQLAITLEHQDFEPSYGWLERLKSRHNIKFIKISGEQAAADHAGAEYWINNVLPGVIEGYDLNDVFKCG
;
A
#
# COMPACT_ATOMS: atom_id res chain seq x y z
N GLN A 1 -16.31 -9.20 -19.51
CA GLN A 1 -15.48 -9.81 -18.46
C GLN A 1 -14.55 -8.73 -17.89
N GLN A 2 -14.71 -8.34 -16.62
CA GLN A 2 -13.84 -7.35 -15.96
C GLN A 2 -12.69 -8.08 -15.27
N MET A 3 -11.47 -7.85 -15.76
CA MET A 3 -10.25 -8.30 -15.10
C MET A 3 -10.07 -7.44 -13.84
N ARG A 4 -10.33 -8.02 -12.66
CA ARG A 4 -9.92 -7.41 -11.39
C ARG A 4 -8.40 -7.41 -11.37
N ALA A 5 -7.80 -6.24 -11.57
CA ALA A 5 -6.36 -6.06 -11.47
C ALA A 5 -5.93 -6.46 -10.05
N GLN A 6 -5.12 -7.51 -10.00
CA GLN A 6 -4.41 -8.00 -8.83
C GLN A 6 -3.73 -6.81 -8.15
N ASN A 7 -4.03 -6.60 -6.87
CA ASN A 7 -3.35 -5.84 -5.80
C ASN A 7 -2.10 -4.99 -6.14
N ALA A 8 -2.10 -4.29 -7.28
CA ALA A 8 -1.00 -3.48 -7.74
C ALA A 8 -1.17 -2.14 -7.05
N THR A 9 -0.25 -1.85 -6.15
CA THR A 9 -0.11 -0.54 -5.54
C THR A 9 0.35 0.43 -6.62
N ILE A 10 -0.60 0.94 -7.40
CA ILE A 10 -0.30 1.93 -8.42
C ILE A 10 -0.02 3.24 -7.69
N ASN A 11 1.19 3.76 -7.82
CA ASN A 11 1.52 5.08 -7.33
C ASN A 11 1.18 6.15 -8.39
N GLY A 12 0.94 7.40 -7.95
CA GLY A 12 0.56 8.50 -8.84
C GLY A 12 1.51 8.74 -10.02
N PRO A 13 2.84 8.80 -9.80
CA PRO A 13 3.81 8.98 -10.88
C PRO A 13 3.74 7.90 -11.96
N LEU A 14 3.67 6.62 -11.57
CA LEU A 14 3.59 5.49 -12.51
C LEU A 14 2.31 5.56 -13.36
N MET A 15 1.18 5.96 -12.75
CA MET A 15 -0.08 6.14 -13.49
C MET A 15 0.02 7.25 -14.54
N MET A 16 0.67 8.36 -14.21
CA MET A 16 0.90 9.46 -15.17
C MET A 16 1.83 9.01 -16.30
N GLU A 17 2.89 8.27 -16.00
CA GLU A 17 3.80 7.72 -17.03
C GLU A 17 3.07 6.77 -17.99
N LYS A 18 2.27 5.85 -17.46
CA LYS A 18 1.46 4.94 -18.29
C LYS A 18 0.43 5.68 -19.12
N ALA A 19 -0.17 6.74 -18.58
CA ALA A 19 -1.11 7.57 -19.34
C ALA A 19 -0.43 8.28 -20.52
N LYS A 20 0.82 8.77 -20.36
CA LYS A 20 1.61 9.32 -21.47
C LYS A 20 1.91 8.26 -22.53
N GLN A 21 2.35 7.07 -22.12
CA GLN A 21 2.64 5.97 -23.05
C GLN A 21 1.39 5.60 -23.86
N LEU A 22 0.22 5.53 -23.22
CA LEU A 22 -1.05 5.27 -23.91
C LEU A 22 -1.43 6.41 -24.85
N ALA A 23 -1.22 7.66 -24.46
CA ALA A 23 -1.53 8.78 -25.32
C ALA A 23 -0.66 8.80 -26.59
N ILE A 24 0.63 8.46 -26.48
CA ILE A 24 1.51 8.28 -27.65
C ILE A 24 0.97 7.19 -28.58
N THR A 25 0.60 6.03 -28.03
CA THR A 25 0.01 4.92 -28.81
C THR A 25 -1.31 5.30 -29.49
N LEU A 26 -2.06 6.23 -28.91
CA LEU A 26 -3.31 6.76 -29.45
C LEU A 26 -3.11 8.03 -30.30
N GLU A 27 -1.87 8.34 -30.69
CA GLU A 27 -1.52 9.50 -31.53
C GLU A 27 -1.80 10.87 -30.88
N HIS A 28 -1.93 10.91 -29.56
CA HIS A 28 -2.08 12.11 -28.73
C HIS A 28 -0.75 12.48 -28.04
N GLN A 29 0.27 12.83 -28.84
CA GLN A 29 1.61 13.09 -28.32
C GLN A 29 1.70 14.33 -27.42
N ASP A 30 0.79 15.29 -27.60
CA ASP A 30 0.72 16.53 -26.80
C ASP A 30 0.04 16.34 -25.42
N PHE A 31 -0.42 15.13 -25.12
CA PHE A 31 -1.07 14.84 -23.85
C PHE A 31 -0.08 14.80 -22.70
N GLU A 32 -0.18 15.79 -21.82
CA GLU A 32 0.59 15.88 -20.59
C GLU A 32 -0.33 15.71 -19.36
N PRO A 33 -0.33 14.52 -18.70
CA PRO A 33 -1.12 14.29 -17.51
C PRO A 33 -0.62 15.17 -16.36
N SER A 34 -1.47 16.11 -15.95
CA SER A 34 -1.25 16.94 -14.77
C SER A 34 -1.73 16.25 -13.49
N TYR A 35 -1.31 16.78 -12.35
CA TYR A 35 -1.87 16.36 -11.06
C TYR A 35 -3.40 16.56 -11.01
N GLY A 36 -3.92 17.65 -11.58
CA GLY A 36 -5.37 17.90 -11.67
C GLY A 36 -6.11 16.93 -12.60
N TRP A 37 -5.46 16.41 -13.65
CA TRP A 37 -6.01 15.31 -14.46
C TRP A 37 -6.09 14.02 -13.63
N LEU A 38 -5.03 13.72 -12.88
CA LEU A 38 -4.94 12.55 -12.02
C LEU A 38 -6.00 12.55 -10.91
N GLU A 39 -6.21 13.68 -10.23
CA GLU A 39 -7.26 13.80 -9.21
C GLU A 39 -8.68 13.61 -9.80
N ARG A 40 -8.94 14.14 -10.99
CA ARG A 40 -10.22 13.92 -11.69
C ARG A 40 -10.41 12.47 -12.10
N LEU A 41 -9.35 11.82 -12.58
CA LEU A 41 -9.38 10.39 -12.93
C LEU A 41 -9.74 9.54 -11.70
N LYS A 42 -9.12 9.84 -10.55
CA LYS A 42 -9.43 9.18 -9.28
C LYS A 42 -10.88 9.35 -8.88
N SER A 43 -11.37 10.58 -8.90
CA SER A 43 -12.75 10.91 -8.52
C SER A 43 -13.76 10.21 -9.42
N ARG A 44 -13.54 10.19 -10.75
CA ARG A 44 -14.45 9.56 -11.73
C ARG A 44 -14.51 8.04 -11.61
N HIS A 45 -13.39 7.39 -11.32
CA HIS A 45 -13.30 5.93 -11.29
C HIS A 45 -13.19 5.36 -9.88
N ASN A 46 -13.39 6.20 -8.86
CA ASN A 46 -13.28 5.85 -7.44
C ASN A 46 -11.94 5.15 -7.10
N ILE A 47 -10.86 5.58 -7.76
CA ILE A 47 -9.51 5.02 -7.56
C ILE A 47 -8.95 5.61 -6.28
N LYS A 48 -8.65 4.76 -5.30
CA LYS A 48 -7.95 5.15 -4.08
C LYS A 48 -6.48 4.77 -4.22
N PHE A 49 -5.59 5.77 -4.15
CA PHE A 49 -4.19 5.45 -3.89
C PHE A 49 -4.05 5.05 -2.44
N ILE A 50 -3.79 3.78 -2.23
CA ILE A 50 -3.37 3.28 -0.93
C ILE A 50 -1.91 3.68 -0.81
N LYS A 51 -1.61 4.63 0.07
CA LYS A 51 -0.23 4.84 0.51
C LYS A 51 0.12 3.60 1.31
N ILE A 52 0.73 2.60 0.67
CA ILE A 52 1.40 1.55 1.43
C ILE A 52 2.57 2.25 2.10
N SER A 53 2.37 2.63 3.37
CA SER A 53 3.46 3.01 4.24
C SER A 53 4.42 1.83 4.23
N GLY A 54 5.71 2.08 3.96
CA GLY A 54 6.73 1.05 3.77
C GLY A 54 6.97 0.12 4.97
N GLU A 55 6.22 0.30 6.05
CA GLU A 55 6.22 -0.57 7.22
C GLU A 55 5.89 -2.01 6.87
N GLN A 56 4.99 -2.27 5.92
CA GLN A 56 4.62 -3.66 5.61
C GLN A 56 5.73 -4.43 4.86
N ALA A 57 6.61 -3.74 4.11
CA ALA A 57 7.73 -4.35 3.40
C ALA A 57 9.03 -4.36 4.22
N ALA A 58 9.14 -3.48 5.23
CA ALA A 58 10.28 -3.40 6.14
C ALA A 58 10.03 -4.06 7.51
N ALA A 59 8.83 -4.58 7.77
CA ALA A 59 8.53 -5.30 8.98
C ALA A 59 9.29 -6.63 9.01
N ASP A 60 10.16 -6.79 10.00
CA ASP A 60 10.84 -8.05 10.29
C ASP A 60 9.87 -9.02 10.97
N HIS A 61 9.08 -9.70 10.16
CA HIS A 61 8.10 -10.68 10.63
C HIS A 61 8.80 -11.85 11.35
N ALA A 62 10.00 -12.23 10.89
CA ALA A 62 10.78 -13.29 11.52
C ALA A 62 11.28 -12.87 12.90
N GLY A 63 11.79 -11.65 13.04
CA GLY A 63 12.16 -11.06 14.34
C GLY A 63 10.97 -10.91 15.28
N ALA A 64 9.80 -10.51 14.76
CA ALA A 64 8.57 -10.43 15.53
C ALA A 64 8.10 -11.80 16.03
N GLU A 65 8.10 -12.83 15.17
CA GLU A 65 7.77 -14.21 15.56
C GLU A 65 8.78 -14.77 16.57
N TYR A 66 10.08 -14.53 16.36
CA TYR A 66 11.11 -14.92 17.32
C TYR A 66 10.86 -14.29 18.68
N TRP A 67 10.58 -12.99 18.72
CA TRP A 67 10.35 -12.25 19.95
C TRP A 67 9.10 -12.74 20.68
N ILE A 68 7.99 -12.97 19.97
CA ILE A 68 6.74 -13.50 20.54
C ILE A 68 6.95 -14.90 21.12
N ASN A 69 7.72 -15.76 20.46
CA ASN A 69 7.87 -17.15 20.90
C ASN A 69 8.96 -17.36 21.95
N ASN A 70 10.01 -16.53 21.96
CA ASN A 70 11.21 -16.78 22.77
C ASN A 70 11.46 -15.73 23.86
N VAL A 71 11.00 -14.49 23.67
CA VAL A 71 11.28 -13.39 24.60
C VAL A 71 10.05 -13.04 25.43
N LEU A 72 8.90 -12.89 24.76
CA LEU A 72 7.64 -12.50 25.40
C LEU A 72 7.22 -13.39 26.58
N PRO A 73 7.34 -14.75 26.54
CA PRO A 73 6.93 -15.60 27.65
C PRO A 73 7.65 -15.28 28.97
N GLY A 74 8.95 -14.97 28.92
CA GLY A 74 9.73 -14.60 30.11
C GLY A 74 9.43 -13.18 30.59
N VAL A 75 9.00 -12.29 29.70
CA VAL A 75 8.60 -10.92 30.06
C VAL A 75 7.26 -10.93 30.80
N ILE A 76 6.30 -11.75 30.37
CA ILE A 76 4.96 -11.80 30.96
C ILE A 76 4.85 -12.65 32.23
N GLU A 77 5.86 -13.49 32.54
CA GLU A 77 5.89 -14.35 33.74
C GLU A 77 5.78 -13.55 35.05
N GLY A 78 6.21 -12.30 35.06
CA GLY A 78 6.15 -11.40 36.23
C GLY A 78 4.89 -10.53 36.32
N TYR A 79 3.94 -10.66 35.38
CA TYR A 79 2.75 -9.82 35.31
C TYR A 79 1.49 -10.65 35.50
N ASP A 80 0.46 -10.07 36.13
CA ASP A 80 -0.87 -10.69 36.17
C ASP A 80 -1.52 -10.60 34.78
N LEU A 81 -2.42 -11.53 34.45
CA LEU A 81 -3.14 -11.51 33.18
C LEU A 81 -3.94 -10.22 32.98
N ASN A 82 -4.39 -9.57 34.06
CA ASN A 82 -5.07 -8.28 33.99
C ASN A 82 -4.15 -7.11 33.59
N ASP A 83 -2.84 -7.27 33.72
CA ASP A 83 -1.83 -6.27 33.34
C ASP A 83 -1.36 -6.44 31.88
N VAL A 84 -1.78 -7.51 31.20
CA VAL A 84 -1.38 -7.83 29.82
C VAL A 84 -2.49 -7.45 28.85
N PHE A 85 -2.33 -6.31 28.17
CA PHE A 85 -3.27 -5.85 27.14
C PHE A 85 -2.91 -6.40 25.75
N LYS A 86 -3.90 -7.01 25.07
CA LYS A 86 -3.79 -7.40 23.66
C LYS A 86 -4.46 -6.35 22.78
N CYS A 87 -3.67 -5.61 22.01
CA CYS A 87 -4.19 -4.75 20.95
C CYS A 87 -4.68 -5.61 19.77
N GLY A 88 -5.93 -5.40 19.35
CA GLY A 88 -6.53 -5.98 18.15
C GLY A 88 -6.56 -5.00 16.98
#